data_AF-A0A933U990-F1
#
_entry.id   AF-A0A933U990-F1
#
_cell.length_a   1.000
_cell.length_b   1.000
_cell.length_c   1.000
_cell.angle_alpha   90.00
_cell.angle_beta   90.00
_cell.angle_gamma   90.00
#
_symmetry.space_group_name_H-M   'P 1'
#
loop_
_entity.id
_entity.type
_entity.pdbx_description
1 polymer ?
#
loop_
_entity_poly.entity_id
_entity_poly.type
_entity_poly.pdbx_seq_one_letter_code
_entity_poly.pdbx_strand_id
1 'polypeptide(L)'
;MKLASKEPDRLVFTMSRRERSIFQEVLQHYPLVPVSHHRLSRQGRGAAQSSDQELLEHTMAAEKDQRKGQVAALLGDSPRFTATGNAWRIAFSREEAESLLQVLNDVRVGSWLRLGCPDPDEGKTPELTSENAPYVFLMELSGHFECELMEALEASP
;
A
#
# COMPACT_ATOMS: atom_id res chain seq x y z
N MET A 1 13.54 3.67 4.39
CA MET A 1 13.52 2.44 5.21
C MET A 1 14.71 1.59 4.77
N LYS A 2 15.28 0.69 5.58
CA LYS A 2 16.38 -0.18 5.12
C LYS A 2 16.30 -1.58 5.71
N LEU A 3 16.56 -2.60 4.90
CA LEU A 3 16.68 -3.99 5.37
C LEU A 3 17.89 -4.13 6.31
N ALA A 4 17.67 -4.66 7.50
CA ALA A 4 18.69 -4.89 8.53
C ALA A 4 19.07 -6.37 8.63
N SER A 5 18.11 -7.28 8.46
CA SER A 5 18.38 -8.72 8.32
C SER A 5 17.24 -9.41 7.56
N LYS A 6 17.59 -10.50 6.88
CA LYS A 6 16.67 -11.40 6.22
C LYS A 6 16.88 -12.81 6.77
N GLU A 7 15.80 -13.38 7.28
CA GLU A 7 15.68 -14.79 7.65
C GLU A 7 14.65 -15.43 6.70
N PRO A 8 14.58 -16.77 6.57
CA PRO A 8 13.69 -17.44 5.62
C PRO A 8 12.23 -16.97 5.68
N ASP A 9 11.72 -16.76 6.89
CA ASP A 9 10.32 -16.38 7.13
C ASP A 9 10.17 -14.97 7.71
N ARG A 10 11.27 -14.18 7.77
CA ARG A 10 11.26 -12.91 8.51
C ARG A 10 12.16 -11.86 7.87
N LEU A 11 11.61 -10.67 7.67
CA LEU A 11 12.31 -9.49 7.20
C LEU A 11 12.37 -8.46 8.32
N VAL A 12 13.56 -8.00 8.67
CA VAL A 12 13.75 -6.98 9.71
C VAL A 12 14.23 -5.70 9.06
N PHE A 13 13.50 -4.62 9.27
CA PHE A 13 13.84 -3.30 8.75
C PHE A 13 14.24 -2.35 9.86
N THR A 14 15.06 -1.37 9.50
CA THR A 14 15.38 -0.21 10.32
C THR A 14 14.84 1.05 9.69
N MET A 15 14.37 1.96 10.54
CA MET A 15 13.81 3.25 10.16
C MET A 15 14.25 4.32 11.15
N SER A 16 14.57 5.51 10.67
CA SER A 16 14.65 6.69 11.52
C SER A 16 13.26 7.04 12.08
N ARG A 17 13.23 7.87 13.13
CA ARG A 17 11.97 8.41 13.66
C ARG A 17 11.12 9.09 12.58
N ARG A 18 11.75 9.86 11.68
CA ARG A 18 11.06 10.56 10.60
C ARG A 18 10.47 9.57 9.58
N GLU A 19 11.24 8.58 9.15
CA GLU A 19 10.74 7.56 8.22
C GLU A 19 9.60 6.76 8.82
N ARG A 20 9.65 6.41 10.12
CA ARG A 20 8.54 5.76 10.81
C ARG A 20 7.27 6.62 10.74
N SER A 21 7.36 7.90 11.07
CA SER A 21 6.21 8.81 11.02
C SER A 21 5.63 8.92 9.60
N ILE A 22 6.50 9.03 8.59
CA ILE A 22 6.07 9.08 7.18
C ILE A 22 5.40 7.77 6.75
N PHE A 23 5.95 6.63 7.15
CA PHE A 23 5.37 5.32 6.84
C PHE A 23 3.99 5.16 7.48
N GLN A 24 3.84 5.56 8.74
CA GLN A 24 2.53 5.56 9.41
C GLN A 24 1.54 6.51 8.72
N GLU A 25 1.99 7.69 8.30
CA GLU A 25 1.17 8.65 7.55
C GLU A 25 0.65 8.06 6.22
N VAL A 26 1.53 7.41 5.45
CA VAL A 26 1.16 6.74 4.20
C VAL A 26 0.10 5.66 4.45
N LEU A 27 0.31 4.82 5.47
CA LEU A 27 -0.61 3.73 5.79
C LEU A 27 -1.98 4.20 6.28
N GLN A 28 -2.08 5.38 6.91
CA GLN A 28 -3.36 5.96 7.34
C GLN A 28 -4.29 6.31 6.17
N HIS A 29 -3.76 6.46 4.96
CA HIS A 29 -4.54 6.77 3.76
C HIS A 29 -5.17 5.54 3.11
N TYR A 30 -4.86 4.33 3.59
CA TYR A 30 -5.49 3.11 3.10
C TYR A 30 -6.91 2.92 3.69
N PRO A 31 -7.90 2.47 2.89
CA PRO A 31 -7.87 2.28 1.44
C PRO A 31 -8.18 3.58 0.67
N LEU A 32 -7.48 3.79 -0.43
CA LEU A 32 -7.63 4.97 -1.29
C LEU A 32 -8.27 4.63 -2.65
N VAL A 33 -8.14 3.40 -3.16
CA VAL A 33 -8.79 2.98 -4.42
C VAL A 33 -10.29 2.73 -4.18
N PRO A 34 -11.20 3.39 -4.91
CA PRO A 34 -12.63 3.07 -4.86
C PRO A 34 -12.90 1.65 -5.38
N VAL A 35 -13.80 0.91 -4.72
CA VAL A 35 -14.17 -0.47 -5.09
C VAL A 35 -14.70 -0.55 -6.53
N SER A 36 -15.35 0.51 -7.01
CA SER A 36 -15.88 0.65 -8.37
C SER A 36 -14.83 0.67 -9.48
N HIS A 37 -13.54 0.79 -9.17
CA HIS A 37 -12.46 0.65 -10.16
C HIS A 37 -12.26 -0.79 -10.65
N HIS A 38 -12.74 -1.79 -9.92
CA HIS A 38 -12.62 -3.20 -10.30
C HIS A 38 -13.85 -3.65 -11.08
N ARG A 39 -13.92 -3.30 -12.37
CA ARG A 39 -14.92 -3.84 -13.30
C ARG A 39 -14.40 -5.10 -13.99
N LEU A 40 -15.22 -6.16 -14.01
CA LEU A 40 -14.91 -7.37 -14.76
C LEU A 40 -14.70 -7.05 -16.25
N SER A 41 -13.52 -7.36 -16.78
CA SER A 41 -13.13 -7.06 -18.17
C SER A 41 -13.82 -7.96 -19.21
N ARG A 42 -14.42 -9.08 -18.79
CA ARG A 42 -15.07 -10.05 -19.68
C ARG A 42 -16.58 -9.75 -19.80
N GLN A 43 -16.95 -8.97 -20.82
CA GLN A 43 -18.34 -8.62 -21.13
C GLN A 43 -19.15 -9.86 -21.59
N GLY A 44 -19.95 -10.43 -20.69
CA GLY A 44 -21.06 -11.32 -21.03
C GLY A 44 -22.39 -10.64 -20.71
N ARG A 45 -23.19 -10.30 -21.72
CA ARG A 45 -24.50 -9.62 -21.53
C ARG A 45 -25.47 -10.50 -20.74
N GLY A 46 -25.91 -10.07 -19.55
CA GLY A 46 -27.06 -10.68 -18.86
C GLY A 46 -27.11 -10.46 -17.34
N ALA A 47 -28.21 -10.87 -16.70
CA ALA A 47 -28.44 -10.77 -15.24
C ALA A 47 -27.39 -11.55 -14.40
N ALA A 48 -26.73 -12.55 -14.98
CA ALA A 48 -25.60 -13.24 -14.36
C ALA A 48 -24.41 -12.29 -14.11
N GLN A 49 -24.20 -11.28 -14.96
CA GLN A 49 -23.13 -10.31 -14.80
C GLN A 49 -23.32 -9.40 -13.58
N SER A 50 -24.56 -9.02 -13.25
CA SER A 50 -24.86 -8.24 -12.05
C SER A 50 -24.58 -9.04 -10.79
N SER A 51 -24.98 -10.31 -10.76
CA SER A 51 -24.70 -11.21 -9.63
C SER A 51 -23.20 -11.50 -9.47
N ASP A 52 -22.46 -11.67 -10.58
CA ASP A 52 -21.02 -11.90 -10.57
C ASP A 52 -20.25 -10.64 -10.12
N GLN A 53 -20.70 -9.46 -10.54
CA GLN A 53 -20.14 -8.17 -10.11
C GLN A 53 -20.42 -7.91 -8.62
N GLU A 54 -21.63 -8.20 -8.13
CA GLU A 54 -21.98 -8.10 -6.70
C GLU A 54 -21.15 -9.06 -5.85
N LEU A 55 -20.94 -10.31 -6.31
CA LEU A 55 -20.09 -11.27 -5.61
C LEU A 55 -18.63 -10.80 -5.56
N LEU A 56 -18.11 -10.28 -6.67
CA LEU A 56 -16.77 -9.69 -6.72
C LEU A 56 -16.64 -8.53 -5.72
N GLU A 57 -17.58 -7.58 -5.74
CA GLU A 57 -17.57 -6.42 -4.84
C GLU A 57 -17.64 -6.86 -3.38
N HIS A 58 -18.46 -7.86 -3.06
CA HIS A 58 -18.55 -8.42 -1.70
C HIS A 58 -17.23 -9.07 -1.25
N THR A 59 -16.60 -9.89 -2.10
CA THR A 59 -15.30 -10.51 -1.78
C THR A 59 -14.21 -9.46 -1.62
N MET A 60 -14.16 -8.46 -2.51
CA MET A 60 -13.16 -7.38 -2.40
C MET A 60 -13.38 -6.50 -1.17
N ALA A 61 -14.63 -6.26 -0.78
CA ALA A 61 -14.94 -5.54 0.45
C ALA A 61 -14.42 -6.29 1.69
N ALA A 62 -14.66 -7.61 1.76
CA ALA A 62 -14.18 -8.44 2.86
C ALA A 62 -12.65 -8.45 2.97
N GLU A 63 -11.93 -8.60 1.84
CA GLU A 63 -10.47 -8.54 1.81
C GLU A 63 -9.94 -7.16 2.23
N LYS A 64 -10.59 -6.07 1.78
CA LYS A 64 -10.23 -4.71 2.18
C LYS A 64 -10.41 -4.50 3.68
N ASP A 65 -11.50 -5.01 4.26
CA ASP A 65 -11.74 -4.91 5.70
C ASP A 65 -10.75 -5.71 6.53
N GLN A 66 -10.37 -6.92 6.08
CA GLN A 66 -9.28 -7.67 6.70
C GLN A 66 -7.96 -6.88 6.71
N ARG A 67 -7.61 -6.26 5.58
CA ARG A 67 -6.39 -5.44 5.45
C ARG A 67 -6.45 -4.16 6.27
N LYS A 68 -7.61 -3.51 6.39
CA LYS A 68 -7.79 -2.37 7.31
C LYS A 68 -7.46 -2.79 8.75
N GLY A 69 -7.88 -3.97 9.16
CA GLY A 69 -7.53 -4.52 10.48
C GLY A 69 -6.02 -4.71 10.66
N GLN A 70 -5.34 -5.24 9.64
CA GLN A 70 -3.87 -5.39 9.65
C GLN A 70 -3.16 -4.03 9.70
N VAL A 71 -3.60 -3.06 8.89
CA VAL A 71 -3.07 -1.69 8.90
C VAL A 71 -3.29 -1.03 10.26
N ALA A 72 -4.48 -1.16 10.85
CA ALA A 72 -4.75 -0.64 12.19
C ALA A 72 -3.82 -1.27 13.25
N ALA A 73 -3.54 -2.57 13.15
CA ALA A 73 -2.60 -3.26 14.04
C ALA A 73 -1.14 -2.81 13.84
N LEU A 74 -0.77 -2.37 12.64
CA LEU A 74 0.54 -1.77 12.34
C LEU A 74 0.64 -0.31 12.80
N LEU A 75 -0.46 0.45 12.70
CA LEU A 75 -0.54 1.86 13.05
C LEU A 75 -0.68 2.13 14.55
N GLY A 76 -1.32 1.22 15.29
CA GLY A 76 -1.46 1.32 16.73
C GLY A 76 -0.12 1.27 17.48
N ASP A 77 -0.17 1.44 18.81
CA ASP A 77 0.99 1.27 19.70
C ASP A 77 1.38 -0.21 19.82
N SER A 78 1.83 -0.76 18.69
CA SER A 78 2.21 -2.14 18.55
C SER A 78 3.64 -2.31 19.05
N PRO A 79 3.93 -3.31 19.91
CA PRO A 79 5.29 -3.64 20.33
C PRO A 79 6.19 -4.07 19.14
N ARG A 80 5.63 -4.15 17.93
CA ARG A 80 6.34 -4.38 16.66
C ARG A 80 7.46 -3.37 16.41
N PHE A 81 7.28 -2.10 16.80
CA PHE A 81 8.33 -1.09 16.68
C PHE A 81 9.21 -1.12 17.93
N THR A 82 10.41 -1.69 17.81
CA THR A 82 11.39 -1.71 18.90
C THR A 82 12.40 -0.57 18.70
N ALA A 83 12.49 0.33 19.67
CA ALA A 83 13.53 1.37 19.66
C ALA A 83 14.91 0.72 19.80
N THR A 84 15.83 1.07 18.90
CA THR A 84 17.22 0.60 18.89
C THR A 84 18.15 1.81 18.72
N GLY A 85 18.57 2.41 19.83
CA GLY A 85 19.31 3.67 19.81
C GLY A 85 18.49 4.81 19.17
N ASN A 86 19.03 5.40 18.11
CA ASN A 86 18.37 6.47 17.35
C ASN A 86 17.45 5.98 16.21
N ALA A 87 17.31 4.66 16.05
CA ALA A 87 16.50 4.03 15.03
C ALA A 87 15.37 3.19 15.65
N TRP A 88 14.42 2.82 14.81
CA TRP A 88 13.35 1.89 15.12
C TRP A 88 13.53 0.64 14.26
N ARG A 89 13.31 -0.53 14.87
CA ARG A 89 13.26 -1.80 14.16
C ARG A 89 11.83 -2.30 14.08
N ILE A 90 11.47 -2.85 12.94
CA ILE A 90 10.22 -3.56 12.71
C ILE A 90 10.53 -4.87 12.00
N ALA A 91 9.82 -5.93 12.37
CA ALA A 91 9.91 -7.21 11.70
C ALA A 91 8.58 -7.57 11.06
N PHE A 92 8.65 -8.12 9.87
CA PHE A 92 7.52 -8.66 9.12
C PHE A 92 7.77 -10.13 8.81
N SER A 93 6.72 -10.95 8.85
CA SER A 93 6.76 -12.21 8.10
C SER A 93 6.77 -11.93 6.59
N ARG A 94 7.11 -12.92 5.77
CA ARG A 94 6.97 -12.80 4.31
C ARG A 94 5.54 -12.46 3.89
N GLU A 95 4.56 -13.13 4.47
CA GLU A 95 3.13 -12.91 4.19
C GLU A 95 2.69 -11.49 4.59
N GLU A 96 3.20 -10.97 5.70
CA GLU A 96 2.94 -9.59 6.12
C GLU A 96 3.56 -8.57 5.18
N ALA A 97 4.78 -8.83 4.69
CA ALA A 97 5.43 -7.98 3.69
C ALA A 97 4.67 -7.99 2.36
N GLU A 98 4.18 -9.14 1.91
CA GLU A 98 3.35 -9.28 0.71
C GLU A 98 1.98 -8.60 0.87
N SER A 99 1.35 -8.68 2.04
CA SER A 99 0.12 -7.93 2.33
C SER A 99 0.38 -6.42 2.33
N LEU A 100 1.49 -5.99 2.95
CA LEU A 100 1.90 -4.60 3.00
C LEU A 100 2.17 -4.01 1.61
N LEU A 101 2.78 -4.77 0.70
CA LEU A 101 2.92 -4.37 -0.71
C LEU A 101 1.57 -4.03 -1.35
N GLN A 102 0.54 -4.81 -1.06
CA GLN A 102 -0.78 -4.55 -1.64
C GLN A 102 -1.46 -3.31 -1.02
N VAL A 103 -1.22 -3.05 0.27
CA VAL A 103 -1.68 -1.82 0.94
C VAL A 103 -1.00 -0.59 0.33
N LEU A 104 0.32 -0.64 0.17
CA LEU A 104 1.07 0.46 -0.45
C LEU A 104 0.64 0.68 -1.90
N ASN A 105 0.37 -0.39 -2.65
CA ASN A 105 -0.09 -0.28 -4.03
C ASN A 105 -1.49 0.31 -4.12
N ASP A 106 -2.40 0.01 -3.19
CA ASP A 106 -3.71 0.68 -3.13
C ASP A 106 -3.54 2.18 -2.85
N VAL A 107 -2.65 2.58 -1.93
CA VAL A 107 -2.35 4.01 -1.69
C VAL A 107 -1.74 4.66 -2.92
N ARG A 108 -0.80 4.00 -3.60
CA ARG A 108 -0.13 4.51 -4.81
C ARG A 108 -1.12 4.69 -5.96
N VAL A 109 -1.88 3.65 -6.29
CA VAL A 109 -2.88 3.67 -7.36
C VAL A 109 -4.01 4.64 -7.02
N GLY A 110 -4.48 4.66 -5.77
CA GLY A 110 -5.49 5.60 -5.33
C GLY A 110 -5.03 7.06 -5.47
N SER A 111 -3.76 7.32 -5.19
CA SER A 111 -3.15 8.65 -5.37
C SER A 111 -3.07 9.02 -6.85
N TRP A 112 -2.65 8.09 -7.72
CA TRP A 112 -2.64 8.26 -9.17
C TRP A 112 -4.05 8.58 -9.73
N LEU A 113 -5.09 7.89 -9.24
CA LEU A 113 -6.48 8.18 -9.61
C LEU A 113 -6.92 9.58 -9.17
N ARG A 114 -6.55 10.00 -7.95
CA ARG A 114 -6.86 11.34 -7.41
C ARG A 114 -6.13 12.46 -8.15
N LEU A 115 -4.99 12.16 -8.75
CA LEU A 115 -4.22 13.07 -9.62
C LEU A 115 -4.73 13.12 -11.06
N GLY A 116 -5.82 12.41 -11.38
CA GLY A 116 -6.41 12.41 -12.73
C GLY A 116 -5.72 11.45 -13.70
N CYS A 117 -5.10 10.38 -13.19
CA CYS A 117 -4.43 9.35 -13.99
C CYS A 117 -3.31 9.93 -14.87
N PRO A 118 -2.33 10.64 -14.30
CA PRO A 118 -1.25 11.22 -15.09
C PRO A 118 -0.44 10.14 -15.83
N ASP A 119 0.03 10.50 -17.03
CA ASP A 119 0.85 9.68 -17.91
C ASP A 119 1.94 10.58 -18.53
N PRO A 120 3.15 10.60 -17.93
CA PRO A 120 4.25 11.45 -18.39
C PRO A 120 4.71 11.11 -19.81
N ASP A 121 4.60 9.86 -20.24
CA ASP A 121 5.01 9.41 -21.58
C ASP A 121 4.07 9.98 -22.65
N GLU A 122 2.81 10.20 -22.29
CA GLU A 122 1.82 10.91 -23.11
C GLU A 122 1.76 12.43 -22.83
N GLY A 123 2.67 12.97 -22.00
CA GLY A 123 2.71 14.39 -21.62
C GLY A 123 1.57 14.84 -20.69
N LYS A 124 0.84 13.90 -20.08
CA LYS A 124 -0.25 14.16 -19.13
C LYS A 124 0.33 14.30 -17.72
N THR A 125 0.73 15.51 -17.36
CA THR A 125 1.10 15.85 -15.99
C THR A 125 -0.12 16.33 -15.20
N PRO A 126 -0.22 16.04 -13.89
CA PRO A 126 -1.33 16.53 -13.08
C PRO A 126 -1.21 18.05 -12.89
N GLU A 127 -2.32 18.77 -13.06
CA GLU A 127 -2.40 20.17 -12.64
C GLU A 127 -2.49 20.22 -11.11
N LEU A 128 -1.43 20.71 -10.46
CA LEU A 128 -1.33 20.68 -9.01
C LEU A 128 -2.15 21.81 -8.38
N THR A 129 -3.00 21.42 -7.45
CA THR A 129 -3.77 22.30 -6.57
C THR A 129 -3.42 21.99 -5.11
N SER A 130 -3.77 22.88 -4.19
CA SER A 130 -3.61 22.61 -2.76
C SER A 130 -4.36 21.35 -2.30
N GLU A 131 -5.43 20.97 -3.00
CA GLU A 131 -6.25 19.79 -2.68
C GLU A 131 -5.59 18.48 -3.12
N ASN A 132 -4.95 18.45 -4.30
CA ASN A 132 -4.38 17.22 -4.83
C ASN A 132 -2.87 17.05 -4.59
N ALA A 133 -2.16 18.11 -4.19
CA ALA A 133 -0.73 18.07 -3.90
C ALA A 133 -0.30 16.98 -2.90
N PRO A 134 -1.07 16.67 -1.82
CA PRO A 134 -0.73 15.56 -0.92
C PRO A 134 -0.63 14.20 -1.63
N TYR A 135 -1.43 13.97 -2.68
CA TYR A 135 -1.42 12.71 -3.41
C TYR A 135 -0.14 12.49 -4.23
N VAL A 136 0.56 13.56 -4.64
CA VAL A 136 1.89 13.41 -5.25
C VAL A 136 2.85 12.78 -4.25
N PHE A 137 2.89 13.31 -3.02
CA PHE A 137 3.75 12.78 -1.97
C PHE A 137 3.36 11.36 -1.58
N LEU A 138 2.07 11.06 -1.43
CA LEU A 138 1.61 9.71 -1.10
C LEU A 138 1.99 8.70 -2.19
N MET A 139 1.87 9.07 -3.47
CA MET A 139 2.26 8.22 -4.60
C MET A 139 3.76 7.92 -4.58
N GLU A 140 4.61 8.94 -4.44
CA GLU A 140 6.06 8.76 -4.41
C GLU A 140 6.54 7.98 -3.18
N LEU A 141 6.00 8.30 -2.01
CA LEU A 141 6.40 7.66 -0.75
C LEU A 141 5.94 6.20 -0.68
N SER A 142 4.72 5.90 -1.13
CA SER A 142 4.26 4.51 -1.26
C SER A 142 5.14 3.72 -2.24
N GLY A 143 5.45 4.30 -3.40
CA GLY A 143 6.39 3.71 -4.37
C GLY A 143 7.77 3.44 -3.78
N HIS A 144 8.32 4.38 -3.01
CA HIS A 144 9.61 4.17 -2.33
C HIS A 144 9.56 2.98 -1.35
N PHE A 145 8.53 2.87 -0.52
CA PHE A 145 8.41 1.75 0.42
C PHE A 145 8.14 0.41 -0.29
N GLU A 146 7.42 0.41 -1.41
CA GLU A 146 7.23 -0.79 -2.24
C GLU A 146 8.56 -1.31 -2.77
N CYS A 147 9.40 -0.44 -3.34
CA CYS A 147 10.71 -0.82 -3.86
C CYS A 147 11.55 -1.50 -2.77
N GLU A 148 11.65 -0.88 -1.59
CA GLU A 148 12.41 -1.43 -0.46
C GLU A 148 11.88 -2.81 0.01
N LEU A 149 10.57 -3.03 -0.03
CA LEU A 149 9.96 -4.32 0.32
C LEU A 149 10.17 -5.38 -0.76
N MET A 150 10.02 -5.02 -2.03
CA MET A 150 10.23 -5.94 -3.16
C MET A 150 11.69 -6.39 -3.21
N GLU A 151 12.64 -5.45 -3.10
CA GLU A 151 14.07 -5.76 -3.04
C GLU A 151 14.37 -6.72 -1.87
N ALA A 152 13.79 -6.47 -0.71
CA ALA A 152 13.97 -7.35 0.45
C ALA A 152 13.35 -8.75 0.24
N LEU A 153 12.25 -8.88 -0.49
CA LEU A 153 11.62 -10.16 -0.79
C LEU A 153 12.39 -10.95 -1.85
N GLU A 154 12.97 -10.27 -2.84
CA GLU A 154 13.70 -10.86 -3.97
C GLU A 154 15.17 -11.18 -3.65
N ALA A 155 15.82 -10.42 -2.76
CA ALA A 155 17.22 -10.66 -2.40
C ALA A 155 17.42 -12.11 -1.92
N SER A 156 18.39 -12.87 -2.45
CA SER A 156 18.69 -14.18 -1.88
C SER A 156 19.15 -14.04 -0.42
N PRO A 157 18.74 -14.94 0.50
CA PRO A 157 19.09 -14.86 1.92
C PRO A 157 20.59 -14.93 2.17
#